data_AF-A0A0G1N1H0-F1
#
_entry.id   AF-A0A0G1N1H0-F1
#
_cell.length_a   1.000
_cell.length_b   1.000
_cell.length_c   1.000
_cell.angle_alpha   90.00
_cell.angle_beta   90.00
_cell.angle_gamma   90.00
#
_symmetry.space_group_name_H-M   'P 1'
#
loop_
_entity.id
_entity.type
_entity.pdbx_description
1 polymer ?
#
loop_
_entity_poly.entity_id
_entity_poly.type
_entity_poly.pdbx_seq_one_letter_code
_entity_poly.pdbx_strand_id
1 'polypeptide(L)'
;MKKIFCLALVGLAVLAWPLASLAVEGGGISVFPADHKAYPGTRSWFVYEVEPGTTITDKVQVINNNSRTMNIRVAVLDGAVTNDGGYTLVGNNDENKDIGTWSSLSKTLLVMPPYTKQFIDLEVKVPENADVGSHPGGVVIWEDQATKPDSQKKSAGQLSVMTRVAARLYLTVPGDIIRKLDITNVRHTIENGVLYFRMTLHNAGNVQLLPAADITLKGIFGKIGEQPGSHLGMLLRGSTIESRVPWQKKAPKIGRFVANFRIHYGEKDFKDEYVKDEYQDIRYVFWLLPSWLTIAWWVGIIFLLFLMRKFWLWVIVRQRMNTKTAKHTIRKGETLTIIANIHAVDAKKIAKFNLLKWPYDLQAGDVLLIPAGQMTKEEKAYQKAHPELQTRHLDLLSASKQGILMGQLQNLFRRPGAPARHPGPTGRRPSSDSGSPGPRFRLGGRNDGDKAGLEPVIIEAGDTVKTVAEFAGVTPQTIIALNKLKWPYKLRAGQELFIPVADISGSKNSNISKSKSATAQKSSGTSRLAGSK
;
A
#
# COMPACT_ATOMS: atom_id res chain seq x y z
N MET A 1 71.88 3.23 58.16
CA MET A 1 72.66 3.76 57.02
C MET A 1 71.80 3.72 55.77
N LYS A 2 71.67 4.89 55.11
CA LYS A 2 71.43 5.15 53.67
C LYS A 2 70.17 4.51 53.02
N LYS A 3 69.09 5.28 52.76
CA LYS A 3 68.87 6.27 51.66
C LYS A 3 68.57 5.55 50.31
N ILE A 4 67.65 5.92 49.40
CA ILE A 4 66.73 7.05 49.19
C ILE A 4 65.86 6.73 47.93
N PHE A 5 64.54 6.99 48.00
CA PHE A 5 63.68 7.74 47.04
C PHE A 5 63.13 7.23 45.68
N CYS A 6 62.00 7.90 45.37
CA CYS A 6 61.23 8.09 44.13
C CYS A 6 60.16 7.03 43.77
N LEU A 7 58.86 7.29 43.96
CA LEU A 7 57.93 8.27 43.33
C LEU A 7 57.02 7.57 42.30
N ALA A 8 55.76 7.34 42.67
CA ALA A 8 54.61 7.43 41.77
C ALA A 8 53.32 7.55 42.60
N LEU A 9 52.98 8.80 42.89
CA LEU A 9 51.73 9.27 43.46
C LEU A 9 50.65 9.18 42.37
N VAL A 10 49.70 8.25 42.50
CA VAL A 10 48.39 8.36 41.85
C VAL A 10 47.34 8.24 42.94
N GLY A 11 47.07 9.37 43.58
CA GLY A 11 45.89 9.54 44.41
C GLY A 11 44.67 9.50 43.51
N LEU A 12 44.04 8.34 43.42
CA LEU A 12 42.72 8.20 42.82
C LEU A 12 41.71 8.57 43.90
N ALA A 13 41.47 9.88 44.02
CA ALA A 13 40.34 10.42 44.74
C ALA A 13 39.07 9.85 44.09
N VAL A 14 38.52 8.81 44.69
CA VAL A 14 37.13 8.39 44.47
C VAL A 14 36.28 9.51 45.03
N LEU A 15 36.05 10.54 44.21
CA LEU A 15 34.93 11.45 44.38
C LEU A 15 33.68 10.58 44.28
N ALA A 16 33.20 10.15 45.45
CA ALA A 16 31.82 9.75 45.63
C ALA A 16 30.96 10.97 45.29
N TRP A 17 30.66 11.15 44.00
CA TRP A 17 29.51 11.92 43.62
C TRP A 17 28.31 11.16 44.19
N PRO A 18 27.52 11.75 45.10
CA PRO A 18 26.20 11.24 45.32
C PRO A 18 25.53 11.29 43.95
N LEU A 19 25.27 10.11 43.38
CA LEU A 19 24.24 9.96 42.38
C LEU A 19 22.98 10.48 43.07
N ALA A 20 22.69 11.76 42.86
CA ALA A 20 21.41 12.33 43.20
C ALA A 20 20.41 11.38 42.56
N SER A 21 19.64 10.70 43.39
CA SER A 21 18.45 9.99 42.98
C SER A 21 17.65 11.01 42.17
N LEU A 22 17.64 10.85 40.84
CA LEU A 22 16.71 11.56 40.00
C LEU A 22 15.34 11.00 40.37
N ALA A 23 14.75 11.58 41.40
CA ALA A 23 13.31 11.59 41.53
C ALA A 23 12.81 12.16 40.22
N VAL A 24 11.89 11.44 39.57
CA VAL A 24 11.19 11.96 38.39
C VAL A 24 10.39 13.17 38.87
N GLU A 25 10.99 14.35 38.79
CA GLU A 25 10.39 15.62 39.14
C GLU A 25 9.40 16.01 38.04
N GLY A 26 8.11 15.78 38.30
CA GLY A 26 7.04 16.28 37.46
C GLY A 26 6.93 17.80 37.58
N GLY A 27 7.70 18.54 36.79
CA GLY A 27 7.54 20.00 36.64
C GLY A 27 7.78 20.84 37.91
N GLY A 28 8.45 20.30 38.93
CA GLY A 28 8.79 21.02 40.17
C GLY A 28 7.60 21.42 41.05
N ILE A 29 6.44 20.78 40.88
CA ILE A 29 5.26 20.99 41.73
C ILE A 29 4.85 19.68 42.40
N SER A 30 4.21 19.74 43.57
CA SER A 30 3.78 18.54 44.30
C SER A 30 2.43 18.72 44.97
N VAL A 31 1.68 17.63 45.11
CA VAL A 31 0.35 17.60 45.74
C VAL A 31 0.24 16.39 46.68
N PHE A 32 -0.31 16.60 47.87
CA PHE A 32 -0.47 15.59 48.92
C PHE A 32 -1.77 15.83 49.73
N PRO A 33 -2.30 14.82 50.43
CA PRO A 33 -3.21 15.06 51.56
C PRO A 33 -2.48 15.84 52.66
N ALA A 34 -3.18 16.79 53.29
CA ALA A 34 -2.60 17.64 54.33
C ALA A 34 -2.46 16.93 55.68
N ASP A 35 -3.45 16.12 56.04
CA ASP A 35 -3.40 15.24 57.20
C ASP A 35 -3.05 13.82 56.70
N HIS A 36 -1.78 13.44 56.86
CA HIS A 36 -1.34 12.10 56.50
C HIS A 36 -1.73 11.16 57.63
N LYS A 37 -2.90 10.52 57.53
CA LYS A 37 -3.11 9.28 58.27
C LYS A 37 -2.16 8.25 57.67
N ALA A 38 -1.26 7.73 58.50
CA ALA A 38 -0.23 6.79 58.08
C ALA A 38 -0.85 5.49 57.55
N TYR A 39 -1.17 5.44 56.27
CA TYR A 39 -1.30 4.17 55.55
C TYR A 39 0.12 3.60 55.36
N PRO A 40 0.43 2.41 55.90
CA PRO A 40 1.74 1.80 55.73
C PRO A 40 2.08 1.68 54.24
N GLY A 41 3.21 2.24 53.82
CA GLY A 41 3.74 2.09 52.46
C GLY A 41 3.34 3.16 51.43
N THR A 42 2.44 4.11 51.71
CA THR A 42 2.07 5.16 50.74
C THR A 42 1.96 6.56 51.37
N ARG A 43 2.84 7.49 50.95
CA ARG A 43 2.92 8.85 51.49
C ARG A 43 1.99 9.88 50.81
N SER A 44 1.04 9.46 49.95
CA SER A 44 0.50 10.39 48.95
C SER A 44 -0.95 10.18 48.48
N TRP A 45 -1.78 9.38 49.17
CA TRP A 45 -3.16 9.09 48.72
C TRP A 45 -4.20 9.59 49.72
N PHE A 46 -5.32 10.08 49.20
CA PHE A 46 -6.56 10.27 49.95
C PHE A 46 -7.31 8.93 49.93
N VAL A 47 -7.68 8.41 51.09
CA VAL A 47 -8.39 7.14 51.23
C VAL A 47 -9.56 7.33 52.19
N TYR A 48 -10.76 7.08 51.69
CA TYR A 48 -12.00 7.25 52.44
C TYR A 48 -12.86 6.00 52.34
N GLU A 49 -13.55 5.68 53.43
CA GLU A 49 -14.60 4.66 53.49
C GLU A 49 -15.77 5.29 54.25
N VAL A 50 -16.86 5.57 53.53
CA VAL A 50 -17.99 6.34 54.07
C VAL A 50 -19.33 5.89 53.50
N GLU A 51 -20.37 6.02 54.31
CA GLU A 51 -21.75 5.77 53.90
C GLU A 51 -22.26 6.79 52.87
N PRO A 52 -23.22 6.42 52.01
CA PRO A 52 -23.91 7.37 51.11
C PRO A 52 -24.50 8.57 51.86
N GLY A 53 -24.53 9.75 51.22
CA GLY A 53 -25.01 11.00 51.83
C GLY A 53 -23.99 11.70 52.74
N THR A 54 -22.86 11.06 53.06
CA THR A 54 -21.82 11.64 53.92
C THR A 54 -21.07 12.77 53.20
N THR A 55 -20.79 13.85 53.92
CA THR A 55 -19.88 14.91 53.47
C THR A 55 -18.54 14.78 54.18
N ILE A 56 -17.48 14.66 53.39
CA ILE A 56 -16.10 14.59 53.86
C ILE A 56 -15.47 15.97 53.67
N THR A 57 -14.78 16.47 54.69
CA THR A 57 -13.95 17.67 54.60
C THR A 57 -12.50 17.32 54.92
N ASP A 58 -11.60 17.60 53.99
CA ASP A 58 -10.16 17.36 54.12
C ASP A 58 -9.38 18.56 53.53
N LYS A 59 -8.06 18.51 53.55
CA LYS A 59 -7.19 19.53 53.00
C LYS A 59 -6.18 18.93 52.04
N VAL A 60 -5.96 19.63 50.94
CA VAL A 60 -4.93 19.35 49.93
C VAL A 60 -3.74 20.26 50.20
N GLN A 61 -2.56 19.69 50.35
CA GLN A 61 -1.30 20.42 50.38
C GLN A 61 -0.71 20.51 48.97
N VAL A 62 -0.47 21.73 48.50
CA VAL A 62 0.23 22.00 47.23
C VAL A 62 1.55 22.68 47.53
N ILE A 63 2.62 22.22 46.88
CA ILE A 63 3.99 22.72 47.08
C ILE A 63 4.58 23.15 45.75
N ASN A 64 5.17 24.34 45.71
CA ASN A 64 6.00 24.79 44.61
C ASN A 64 7.48 24.55 44.96
N ASN A 65 8.11 23.55 44.35
CA ASN A 65 9.54 23.26 44.52
C ASN A 65 10.44 24.02 43.52
N ASN A 66 9.87 24.90 42.69
CA ASN A 66 10.64 25.70 41.75
C ASN A 66 11.20 26.97 42.42
N SER A 67 12.25 27.53 41.82
CA SER A 67 12.85 28.82 42.19
C SER A 67 12.07 30.05 41.68
N ARG A 68 10.95 29.85 40.96
CA ARG A 68 10.10 30.92 40.41
C ARG A 68 8.68 30.84 40.96
N THR A 69 7.96 31.96 40.92
CA THR A 69 6.52 31.96 41.17
C THR A 69 5.80 31.12 40.12
N MET A 70 4.95 30.22 40.57
CA MET A 70 4.17 29.31 39.72
C MET A 70 2.69 29.60 39.88
N ASN A 71 1.97 29.70 38.75
CA ASN A 71 0.51 29.69 38.77
C ASN A 71 0.05 28.25 38.54
N ILE A 72 -0.52 27.66 39.57
CA ILE A 72 -0.87 26.23 39.60
C ILE A 72 -2.38 26.11 39.56
N ARG A 73 -2.90 25.44 38.54
CA ARG A 73 -4.30 25.00 38.51
C ARG A 73 -4.46 23.70 39.27
N VAL A 74 -5.60 23.57 39.95
CA VAL A 74 -5.96 22.41 40.77
C VAL A 74 -7.36 21.95 40.38
N ALA A 75 -7.55 20.65 40.20
CA ALA A 75 -8.84 20.03 39.94
C ALA A 75 -8.94 18.64 40.58
N VAL A 76 -10.16 18.16 40.79
CA VAL A 76 -10.42 16.76 41.13
C VAL A 76 -10.98 16.07 39.90
N LEU A 77 -10.36 14.98 39.49
CA LEU A 77 -10.72 14.23 38.29
C LEU A 77 -11.04 12.79 38.63
N ASP A 78 -11.96 12.20 37.88
CA ASP A 78 -12.29 10.79 37.98
C ASP A 78 -11.14 9.88 37.56
N GLY A 79 -11.09 8.73 38.22
CA GLY A 79 -10.23 7.61 37.88
C GLY A 79 -10.66 6.99 36.56
N ALA A 80 -9.69 6.75 35.69
CA ALA A 80 -9.87 6.03 34.46
C ALA A 80 -8.75 4.99 34.31
N VAL A 81 -8.92 4.07 33.37
CA VAL A 81 -7.91 3.09 33.02
C VAL A 81 -7.56 3.20 31.55
N THR A 82 -6.28 3.06 31.23
CA THR A 82 -5.82 2.90 29.85
C THR A 82 -6.25 1.53 29.32
N ASN A 83 -6.14 1.34 28.00
CA ASN A 83 -6.54 0.07 27.36
C ASN A 83 -5.77 -1.15 27.89
N ASP A 84 -4.59 -0.98 28.48
CA ASP A 84 -3.77 -2.02 29.10
C ASP A 84 -3.91 -2.10 30.63
N GLY A 85 -4.84 -1.34 31.23
CA GLY A 85 -5.11 -1.34 32.66
C GLY A 85 -4.15 -0.51 33.51
N GLY A 86 -3.47 0.48 32.92
CA GLY A 86 -2.75 1.50 33.68
C GLY A 86 -3.71 2.53 34.28
N TYR A 87 -3.49 2.90 35.54
CA TYR A 87 -4.30 3.94 36.18
C TYR A 87 -4.01 5.31 35.56
N THR A 88 -5.07 5.99 35.14
CA THR A 88 -5.03 7.37 34.65
C THR A 88 -6.20 8.15 35.24
N LEU A 89 -6.29 9.43 34.91
CA LEU A 89 -7.43 10.26 35.22
C LEU A 89 -8.05 10.73 33.91
N VAL A 90 -9.32 11.13 33.95
CA VAL A 90 -10.00 11.74 32.80
C VAL A 90 -9.31 13.04 32.35
N GLY A 91 -9.59 13.49 31.13
CA GLY A 91 -8.86 14.60 30.51
C GLY A 91 -9.16 15.96 31.13
N ASN A 92 -10.36 16.16 31.65
CA ASN A 92 -10.88 17.43 32.15
C ASN A 92 -12.10 17.20 33.04
N ASN A 93 -12.62 18.27 33.66
CA ASN A 93 -13.75 18.18 34.59
C ASN A 93 -15.07 17.78 33.91
N ASP A 94 -15.27 18.09 32.63
CA ASP A 94 -16.51 17.80 31.91
C ASP A 94 -16.69 16.29 31.65
N GLU A 95 -15.59 15.54 31.70
CA GLU A 95 -15.58 14.08 31.62
C GLU A 95 -15.88 13.39 32.96
N ASN A 96 -15.91 14.13 34.07
CA ASN A 96 -16.25 13.57 35.38
C ASN A 96 -17.72 13.12 35.41
N LYS A 97 -17.96 11.96 36.02
CA LYS A 97 -19.26 11.30 36.23
C LYS A 97 -19.39 10.70 37.64
N ASP A 98 -18.31 10.69 38.40
CA ASP A 98 -18.19 9.99 39.67
C ASP A 98 -17.59 10.93 40.75
N ILE A 99 -16.65 10.47 41.57
CA ILE A 99 -16.02 11.24 42.67
C ILE A 99 -15.58 12.66 42.32
N GLY A 100 -15.15 12.92 41.09
CA GLY A 100 -14.79 14.24 40.60
C GLY A 100 -15.98 15.20 40.48
N THR A 101 -17.21 14.70 40.33
CA THR A 101 -18.46 15.49 40.40
C THR A 101 -18.92 15.72 41.84
N TRP A 102 -18.54 14.82 42.75
CA TRP A 102 -18.87 14.89 44.17
C TRP A 102 -17.94 15.83 44.94
N SER A 103 -16.78 16.13 44.35
CA SER A 103 -15.70 16.87 44.98
C SER A 103 -15.72 18.34 44.60
N SER A 104 -15.45 19.21 45.57
CA SER A 104 -15.23 20.63 45.37
C SER A 104 -13.98 21.11 46.11
N LEU A 105 -13.35 22.14 45.56
CA LEU A 105 -12.12 22.74 46.10
C LEU A 105 -12.36 24.20 46.44
N SER A 106 -11.84 24.68 47.56
CA SER A 106 -11.98 26.10 47.93
C SER A 106 -11.22 27.04 46.98
N LYS A 107 -10.22 26.53 46.25
CA LYS A 107 -9.48 27.25 45.20
C LYS A 107 -9.08 26.32 44.06
N THR A 108 -9.19 26.81 42.82
CA THR A 108 -8.79 26.09 41.60
C THR A 108 -7.59 26.70 40.88
N LEU A 109 -7.15 27.89 41.31
CA LEU A 109 -5.93 28.57 40.84
C LEU A 109 -5.15 29.13 42.03
N LEU A 110 -3.88 28.76 42.12
CA LEU A 110 -2.96 29.21 43.17
C LEU A 110 -1.79 29.97 42.55
N VAL A 111 -1.49 31.14 43.10
CA VAL A 111 -0.26 31.89 42.80
C VAL A 111 0.74 31.57 43.90
N MET A 112 1.72 30.74 43.58
CA MET A 112 2.63 30.13 44.55
C MET A 112 4.04 30.72 44.40
N PRO A 113 4.55 31.51 45.35
CA PRO A 113 5.94 31.96 45.33
C PRO A 113 6.93 30.79 45.36
N PRO A 114 8.22 31.01 45.04
CA PRO A 114 9.25 29.98 45.08
C PRO A 114 9.30 29.25 46.43
N TYR A 115 9.42 27.92 46.42
CA TYR A 115 9.61 27.10 47.62
C TYR A 115 8.53 27.24 48.71
N THR A 116 7.31 27.62 48.31
CA THR A 116 6.18 27.77 49.24
C THR A 116 5.23 26.57 49.21
N LYS A 117 4.47 26.42 50.29
CA LYS A 117 3.37 25.46 50.40
C LYS A 117 2.07 26.18 50.76
N GLN A 118 0.96 25.72 50.21
CA GLN A 118 -0.39 26.23 50.50
C GLN A 118 -1.35 25.06 50.70
N PHE A 119 -2.34 25.27 51.56
CA PHE A 119 -3.42 24.32 51.80
C PHE A 119 -4.70 24.81 51.12
N ILE A 120 -5.44 23.87 50.53
CA ILE A 120 -6.75 24.09 49.90
C ILE A 120 -7.73 23.15 50.60
N ASP A 121 -8.95 23.59 50.86
CA ASP A 121 -9.97 22.73 51.43
C ASP A 121 -10.58 21.88 50.31
N LEU A 122 -10.71 20.58 50.57
CA LEU A 122 -11.38 19.59 49.74
C LEU A 122 -12.65 19.16 50.45
N GLU A 123 -13.79 19.31 49.78
CA GLU A 123 -15.08 18.81 50.25
C GLU A 123 -15.59 17.75 49.27
N VAL A 124 -15.93 16.56 49.76
CA VAL A 124 -16.51 15.46 48.95
C VAL A 124 -17.90 15.15 49.48
N LYS A 125 -18.93 15.44 48.69
CA LYS A 125 -20.34 15.17 49.02
C LYS A 125 -20.80 13.90 48.33
N VAL A 126 -20.78 12.78 49.05
CA VAL A 126 -21.21 11.49 48.52
C VAL A 126 -22.72 11.52 48.32
N PRO A 127 -23.25 11.28 47.09
CA PRO A 127 -24.69 11.24 46.87
C PRO A 127 -25.39 10.16 47.69
N GLU A 128 -26.65 10.36 48.06
CA GLU A 128 -27.45 9.33 48.76
C GLU A 128 -27.66 8.07 47.91
N ASN A 129 -27.64 8.22 46.57
CA ASN A 129 -27.77 7.14 45.60
C ASN A 129 -26.42 6.71 45.02
N ALA A 130 -25.31 6.96 45.71
CA ALA A 130 -24.00 6.50 45.28
C ALA A 130 -24.00 4.97 45.14
N ASP A 131 -23.43 4.46 44.04
CA ASP A 131 -23.25 3.03 43.86
C ASP A 131 -22.38 2.47 44.99
N VAL A 132 -22.62 1.22 45.39
CA VAL A 132 -21.72 0.52 46.32
C VAL A 132 -20.40 0.19 45.63
N GLY A 133 -19.29 0.31 46.35
CA GLY A 133 -17.97 -0.11 45.90
C GLY A 133 -17.00 1.05 45.73
N SER A 134 -16.07 0.90 44.78
CA SER A 134 -14.91 1.79 44.64
C SER A 134 -15.16 2.94 43.66
N HIS A 135 -14.87 4.16 44.11
CA HIS A 135 -14.96 5.43 43.37
C HIS A 135 -13.59 6.10 43.32
N PRO A 136 -12.71 5.67 42.39
CA PRO A 136 -11.35 6.19 42.28
C PRO A 136 -11.33 7.54 41.56
N GLY A 137 -10.37 8.37 41.93
CA GLY A 137 -10.11 9.68 41.37
C GLY A 137 -8.72 10.20 41.71
N GLY A 138 -8.51 11.50 41.52
CA GLY A 138 -7.28 12.13 41.92
C GLY A 138 -7.38 13.64 41.97
N VAL A 139 -6.64 14.23 42.90
CA VAL A 139 -6.42 15.68 42.93
C VAL A 139 -5.22 15.98 42.05
N VAL A 140 -5.47 16.71 40.97
CA VAL A 140 -4.52 16.96 39.90
C VAL A 140 -4.10 18.42 39.90
N ILE A 141 -2.80 18.65 39.76
CA ILE A 141 -2.21 19.98 39.62
C ILE A 141 -1.40 20.10 38.34
N TRP A 142 -1.40 21.30 37.76
CA TRP A 142 -0.55 21.63 36.61
C TRP A 142 -0.27 23.13 36.53
N GLU A 143 0.81 23.50 35.84
CA GLU A 143 1.14 24.89 35.58
C GLU A 143 0.15 25.51 34.58
N ASP A 144 -0.38 26.69 34.91
CA ASP A 144 -1.25 27.44 34.02
C ASP A 144 -0.47 27.91 32.78
N GLN A 145 -0.88 27.45 31.60
CA GLN A 145 -0.17 27.71 30.35
C GLN A 145 -0.26 29.19 29.93
N ALA A 146 -1.27 29.91 30.39
CA ALA A 146 -1.44 31.35 30.12
C ALA A 146 -0.29 32.20 30.68
N THR A 147 0.41 31.70 31.70
CA THR A 147 1.42 32.45 32.46
C THR A 147 2.85 32.04 32.17
N LYS A 148 3.07 31.18 31.16
CA LYS A 148 4.43 30.88 30.68
C LYS A 148 5.04 32.15 30.05
N PRO A 149 6.33 32.45 30.29
CA PRO A 149 7.03 33.56 29.63
C PRO A 149 6.91 33.43 28.11
N ASP A 150 6.85 34.55 27.37
CA ASP A 150 6.73 34.53 25.90
C ASP A 150 7.85 33.70 25.21
N SER A 151 9.03 33.62 25.82
CA SER A 151 10.14 32.75 25.37
C SER A 151 9.84 31.25 25.43
N GLN A 152 8.78 30.83 26.13
CA GLN A 152 8.28 29.45 26.24
C GLN A 152 6.86 29.26 25.69
N LYS A 153 6.17 30.34 25.29
CA LYS A 153 4.94 30.24 24.50
C LYS A 153 5.31 29.88 23.06
N LYS A 154 5.18 28.60 22.73
CA LYS A 154 5.49 28.09 21.39
C LYS A 154 4.48 28.59 20.37
N SER A 155 4.96 29.00 19.19
CA SER A 155 4.15 29.40 18.04
C SER A 155 3.13 28.34 17.63
N ALA A 156 2.01 28.78 17.06
CA ALA A 156 0.95 27.91 16.54
C ALA A 156 1.54 26.82 15.61
N GLY A 157 1.34 25.55 15.96
CA GLY A 157 1.79 24.37 15.20
C GLY A 157 2.81 23.47 15.90
N GLN A 158 3.33 23.84 17.08
CA GLN A 158 4.23 22.97 17.85
C GLN A 158 3.47 22.18 18.92
N LEU A 159 3.71 20.87 19.04
CA LEU A 159 3.12 20.01 20.07
C LEU A 159 3.43 20.59 21.47
N SER A 160 2.38 21.01 22.18
CA SER A 160 2.47 21.48 23.57
C SER A 160 2.29 20.30 24.52
N VAL A 161 3.30 20.05 25.34
CA VAL A 161 3.27 19.00 26.38
C VAL A 161 2.90 19.68 27.69
N MET A 162 1.80 19.23 28.29
CA MET A 162 1.37 19.65 29.63
C MET A 162 1.63 18.51 30.61
N THR A 163 2.54 18.74 31.56
CA THR A 163 2.79 17.82 32.66
C THR A 163 1.77 18.06 33.77
N ARG A 164 1.09 16.99 34.19
CA ARG A 164 0.16 16.98 35.33
C ARG A 164 0.75 16.11 36.44
N VAL A 165 0.63 16.56 37.69
CA VAL A 165 0.99 15.77 38.87
C VAL A 165 -0.30 15.50 39.65
N ALA A 166 -0.48 14.29 40.16
CA ALA A 166 -1.71 13.91 40.85
C ALA A 166 -1.43 13.15 42.15
N ALA A 167 -2.23 13.47 43.17
CA ALA A 167 -2.41 12.62 44.35
C ALA A 167 -3.65 11.75 44.12
N ARG A 168 -3.53 10.44 44.32
CA ARG A 168 -4.66 9.52 44.13
C ARG A 168 -5.70 9.74 45.23
N LEU A 169 -6.96 9.59 44.85
CA LEU A 169 -8.12 9.69 45.72
C LEU A 169 -8.93 8.41 45.55
N TYR A 170 -9.09 7.64 46.62
CA TYR A 170 -9.88 6.43 46.64
C TYR A 170 -10.99 6.59 47.67
N LEU A 171 -12.24 6.52 47.23
CA LEU A 171 -13.40 6.46 48.10
C LEU A 171 -14.09 5.12 47.91
N THR A 172 -14.41 4.45 49.02
CA THR A 172 -15.20 3.22 49.02
C THR A 172 -16.53 3.48 49.72
N VAL A 173 -17.62 3.19 49.02
CA VAL A 173 -18.97 3.15 49.60
C VAL A 173 -19.22 1.72 50.07
N PRO A 174 -19.50 1.50 51.38
CA PRO A 174 -19.71 0.17 51.93
C PRO A 174 -20.99 -0.47 51.40
N GLY A 175 -21.00 -1.80 51.36
CA GLY A 175 -22.14 -2.61 50.92
C GLY A 175 -21.69 -3.97 50.39
N ASP A 176 -22.60 -4.68 49.72
CA ASP A 176 -22.31 -6.03 49.21
C ASP A 176 -21.27 -5.99 48.10
N ILE A 177 -20.09 -6.54 48.37
CA ILE A 177 -18.98 -6.60 47.41
C ILE A 177 -19.24 -7.73 46.40
N ILE A 178 -19.37 -7.34 45.13
CA ILE A 178 -19.53 -8.25 43.99
C ILE A 178 -18.28 -8.16 43.14
N ARG A 179 -17.46 -9.22 43.17
CA ARG A 179 -16.31 -9.39 42.29
C ARG A 179 -16.70 -10.31 41.15
N LYS A 180 -16.61 -9.81 39.92
CA LYS A 180 -16.92 -10.61 38.74
C LYS A 180 -16.03 -10.19 37.58
N LEU A 181 -15.17 -11.11 37.17
CA LEU A 181 -14.25 -10.91 36.06
C LEU A 181 -14.69 -11.77 34.88
N ASP A 182 -15.06 -11.11 33.78
CA ASP A 182 -15.38 -11.77 32.52
C ASP A 182 -14.15 -11.71 31.60
N ILE A 183 -13.73 -12.87 31.10
CA ILE A 183 -12.50 -13.00 30.30
C ILE A 183 -12.84 -13.58 28.94
N THR A 184 -12.48 -12.85 27.89
CA THR A 184 -12.79 -13.21 26.51
C THR A 184 -11.59 -12.98 25.59
N ASN A 185 -11.69 -13.46 24.34
CA ASN A 185 -10.76 -13.16 23.26
C ASN A 185 -9.28 -13.40 23.58
N VAL A 186 -8.98 -14.57 24.18
CA VAL A 186 -7.61 -14.98 24.47
C VAL A 186 -6.89 -15.31 23.17
N ARG A 187 -5.80 -14.59 22.91
CA ARG A 187 -4.99 -14.73 21.69
C ARG A 187 -3.50 -14.59 22.02
N HIS A 188 -2.64 -14.95 21.08
CA HIS A 188 -1.20 -14.79 21.22
C HIS A 188 -0.61 -14.01 20.04
N THR A 189 0.46 -13.27 20.30
CA THR A 189 1.31 -12.65 19.27
C THR A 189 2.78 -12.94 19.57
N ILE A 190 3.62 -12.95 18.54
CA ILE A 190 5.07 -12.99 18.70
C ILE A 190 5.62 -11.68 18.14
N GLU A 191 6.26 -10.89 19.00
CA GLU A 191 6.85 -9.60 18.64
C GLU A 191 8.29 -9.58 19.15
N ASN A 192 9.25 -9.32 18.27
CA ASN A 192 10.68 -9.29 18.60
C ASN A 192 11.18 -10.56 19.33
N GLY A 193 10.60 -11.73 19.01
CA GLY A 193 10.94 -13.02 19.64
C GLY A 193 10.32 -13.26 21.02
N VAL A 194 9.50 -12.33 21.52
CA VAL A 194 8.74 -12.45 22.77
C VAL A 194 7.32 -12.92 22.45
N LEU A 195 6.87 -13.96 23.13
CA LEU A 195 5.49 -14.43 23.06
C LEU A 195 4.64 -13.57 24.00
N TYR A 196 3.62 -12.92 23.46
CA TYR A 196 2.63 -12.17 24.23
C TYR A 196 1.31 -12.91 24.23
N PHE A 197 0.67 -12.96 25.39
CA PHE A 197 -0.72 -13.34 25.52
C PHE A 197 -1.56 -12.08 25.65
N ARG A 198 -2.63 -12.00 24.86
CA ARG A 198 -3.58 -10.90 24.89
C ARG A 198 -4.94 -11.46 25.28
N MET A 199 -5.62 -10.79 26.20
CA MET A 199 -6.94 -11.18 26.68
C MET A 199 -7.78 -9.94 26.94
N THR A 200 -9.07 -10.01 26.60
CA THR A 200 -10.03 -8.96 26.92
C THR A 200 -10.62 -9.27 28.29
N LEU A 201 -10.46 -8.34 29.22
CA LEU A 201 -10.94 -8.43 30.59
C LEU A 201 -12.03 -7.40 30.81
N HIS A 202 -13.17 -7.81 31.35
CA HIS A 202 -14.28 -6.93 31.71
C HIS A 202 -14.63 -7.11 33.18
N ASN A 203 -14.70 -6.01 33.92
CA ASN A 203 -15.14 -6.03 35.31
C ASN A 203 -16.65 -5.81 35.37
N ALA A 204 -17.38 -6.92 35.53
CA ALA A 204 -18.83 -6.93 35.72
C ALA A 204 -19.25 -6.81 37.20
N GLY A 205 -18.27 -6.62 38.10
CA GLY A 205 -18.48 -6.36 39.52
C GLY A 205 -18.65 -4.87 39.85
N ASN A 206 -18.80 -4.58 41.15
CA ASN A 206 -18.97 -3.22 41.66
C ASN A 206 -17.71 -2.63 42.33
N VAL A 207 -16.67 -3.44 42.56
CA VAL A 207 -15.39 -3.00 43.12
C VAL A 207 -14.26 -3.04 42.09
N GLN A 208 -13.21 -2.28 42.33
CA GLN A 208 -11.99 -2.33 41.53
C GLN A 208 -11.32 -3.72 41.63
N LEU A 209 -10.81 -4.22 40.50
CA LEU A 209 -10.06 -5.48 40.44
C LEU A 209 -8.60 -5.22 40.04
N LEU A 210 -7.69 -5.98 40.66
CA LEU A 210 -6.26 -6.00 40.33
C LEU A 210 -5.82 -7.42 39.95
N PRO A 211 -6.30 -7.96 38.82
CA PRO A 211 -6.04 -9.35 38.47
C PRO A 211 -4.57 -9.66 38.20
N ALA A 212 -4.15 -10.85 38.64
CA ALA A 212 -2.83 -11.41 38.39
C ALA A 212 -2.96 -12.85 37.86
N ALA A 213 -2.17 -13.19 36.85
CA ALA A 213 -2.19 -14.50 36.21
C ALA A 213 -0.94 -15.32 36.54
N ASP A 214 -1.18 -16.56 36.97
CA ASP A 214 -0.21 -17.62 36.96
C ASP A 214 -0.30 -18.38 35.64
N ILE A 215 0.77 -18.34 34.85
CA ILE A 215 0.80 -18.90 33.51
C ILE A 215 1.61 -20.20 33.52
N THR A 216 0.98 -21.32 33.18
CA THR A 216 1.67 -22.59 32.91
C THR A 216 1.66 -22.87 31.41
N LEU A 217 2.83 -22.96 30.80
CA LEU A 217 2.97 -23.30 29.39
C LEU A 217 3.37 -24.77 29.22
N LYS A 218 2.62 -25.51 28.41
CA LYS A 218 2.87 -26.92 28.08
C LYS A 218 3.00 -27.10 26.57
N GLY A 219 3.94 -27.93 26.15
CA GLY A 219 4.07 -28.44 24.78
C GLY A 219 3.69 -29.92 24.71
N ILE A 220 3.95 -30.53 23.56
CA ILE A 220 3.73 -31.97 23.35
C ILE A 220 4.60 -32.87 24.24
N PHE A 221 5.77 -32.38 24.66
CA PHE A 221 6.70 -33.09 25.56
C PHE A 221 6.48 -32.77 27.04
N GLY A 222 5.34 -32.15 27.39
CA GLY A 222 5.00 -31.79 28.77
C GLY A 222 5.22 -30.32 29.10
N LYS A 223 5.47 -30.03 30.38
CA LYS A 223 5.57 -28.66 30.92
C LYS A 223 6.85 -27.97 30.44
N ILE A 224 6.69 -26.79 29.82
CA ILE A 224 7.80 -25.95 29.33
C ILE A 224 8.23 -24.97 30.43
N GLY A 225 7.27 -24.42 31.18
CA GLY A 225 7.57 -23.55 32.29
C GLY A 225 6.33 -22.95 32.95
N GLU A 226 6.56 -22.27 34.06
CA GLU A 226 5.58 -21.46 34.78
C GLU A 226 6.07 -20.02 34.94
N GLN A 227 5.12 -19.09 35.03
CA GLN A 227 5.33 -17.67 35.30
C GLN A 227 4.21 -17.20 36.24
N PRO A 228 4.46 -17.14 37.55
CA PRO A 228 3.45 -16.68 38.52
C PRO A 228 3.32 -15.15 38.54
N GLY A 229 2.19 -14.66 39.05
CA GLY A 229 2.01 -13.27 39.47
C GLY A 229 2.07 -12.24 38.34
N SER A 230 1.72 -12.63 37.10
CA SER A 230 1.75 -11.69 35.98
C SER A 230 0.58 -10.71 36.07
N HIS A 231 0.84 -9.45 36.42
CA HIS A 231 -0.20 -8.41 36.47
C HIS A 231 -0.92 -8.28 35.13
N LEU A 232 -2.24 -8.29 35.17
CA LEU A 232 -3.08 -8.16 33.98
C LEU A 232 -3.57 -6.73 33.71
N GLY A 233 -3.26 -5.80 34.61
CA GLY A 233 -3.77 -4.43 34.59
C GLY A 233 -4.94 -4.24 35.54
N MET A 234 -5.17 -3.00 35.95
CA MET A 234 -6.28 -2.60 36.81
C MET A 234 -7.58 -2.53 36.02
N LEU A 235 -8.68 -3.00 36.61
CA LEU A 235 -10.02 -2.77 36.10
C LEU A 235 -10.87 -2.01 37.10
N LEU A 236 -11.40 -0.87 36.68
CA LEU A 236 -12.46 -0.16 37.40
C LEU A 236 -13.81 -0.84 37.14
N ARG A 237 -14.83 -0.53 37.94
CA ARG A 237 -16.19 -1.08 37.75
C ARG A 237 -16.68 -0.80 36.32
N GLY A 238 -17.25 -1.80 35.66
CA GLY A 238 -17.75 -1.71 34.29
C GLY A 238 -16.70 -1.49 33.19
N SER A 239 -15.42 -1.32 33.55
CA SER A 239 -14.37 -1.08 32.56
C SER A 239 -13.99 -2.36 31.80
N THR A 240 -13.50 -2.19 30.59
CA THR A 240 -12.96 -3.27 29.75
C THR A 240 -11.57 -2.90 29.30
N ILE A 241 -10.61 -3.81 29.47
CA ILE A 241 -9.22 -3.63 29.05
C ILE A 241 -8.77 -4.78 28.15
N GLU A 242 -7.80 -4.52 27.28
CA GLU A 242 -7.03 -5.54 26.58
C GLU A 242 -5.68 -5.74 27.28
N SER A 243 -5.64 -6.71 28.19
CA SER A 243 -4.42 -7.06 28.89
C SER A 243 -3.41 -7.67 27.92
N ARG A 244 -2.14 -7.27 28.08
CA ARG A 244 -1.01 -7.76 27.28
C ARG A 244 0.09 -8.26 28.19
N VAL A 245 0.22 -9.59 28.27
CA VAL A 245 1.17 -10.24 29.17
C VAL A 245 2.33 -10.85 28.37
N PRO A 246 3.58 -10.42 28.61
CA PRO A 246 4.74 -11.08 28.03
C PRO A 246 5.01 -12.41 28.73
N TRP A 247 5.31 -13.43 27.93
CA TRP A 247 6.01 -14.62 28.39
C TRP A 247 7.49 -14.28 28.52
N GLN A 248 7.97 -14.20 29.76
CA GLN A 248 9.33 -13.73 30.10
C GLN A 248 10.41 -14.76 29.79
N LYS A 249 10.02 -16.04 29.64
CA LYS A 249 10.94 -17.11 29.24
C LYS A 249 11.08 -17.16 27.72
N LYS A 250 12.08 -17.91 27.25
CA LYS A 250 12.31 -18.11 25.82
C LYS A 250 11.04 -18.62 25.13
N ALA A 251 10.58 -17.90 24.13
CA ALA A 251 9.42 -18.31 23.36
C ALA A 251 9.69 -19.65 22.66
N PRO A 252 8.74 -20.60 22.70
CA PRO A 252 8.85 -21.81 21.92
C PRO A 252 8.82 -21.48 20.42
N LYS A 253 9.46 -22.30 19.59
CA LYS A 253 9.65 -22.01 18.15
C LYS A 253 8.53 -22.55 17.27
N ILE A 254 8.11 -23.79 17.50
CA ILE A 254 7.19 -24.51 16.63
C ILE A 254 6.42 -25.56 17.42
N GLY A 255 5.14 -25.74 17.06
CA GLY A 255 4.32 -26.84 17.54
C GLY A 255 3.00 -26.38 18.15
N ARG A 256 2.28 -27.35 18.72
CA ARG A 256 1.06 -27.12 19.49
C ARG A 256 1.41 -26.87 20.95
N PHE A 257 0.89 -25.79 21.50
CA PHE A 257 1.11 -25.40 22.89
C PHE A 257 -0.23 -25.19 23.60
N VAL A 258 -0.21 -25.39 24.91
CA VAL A 258 -1.33 -25.13 25.81
C VAL A 258 -0.83 -24.18 26.89
N ALA A 259 -1.41 -22.99 26.94
CA ALA A 259 -1.22 -22.05 28.03
C ALA A 259 -2.42 -22.18 28.98
N ASN A 260 -2.16 -22.59 30.20
CA ASN A 260 -3.14 -22.53 31.28
C ASN A 260 -2.88 -21.24 32.06
N PHE A 261 -3.92 -20.44 32.26
CA PHE A 261 -3.89 -19.25 33.09
C PHE A 261 -4.74 -19.53 34.31
N ARG A 262 -4.18 -19.37 35.50
CA ARG A 262 -4.95 -19.22 36.72
C ARG A 262 -4.95 -17.75 37.08
N ILE A 263 -6.11 -17.11 36.95
CA ILE A 263 -6.25 -15.67 37.08
C ILE A 263 -6.90 -15.38 38.42
N HIS A 264 -6.12 -14.83 39.33
CA HIS A 264 -6.54 -14.40 40.65
C HIS A 264 -7.04 -12.95 40.58
N TYR A 265 -8.21 -12.68 41.13
CA TYR A 265 -8.82 -11.35 41.19
C TYR A 265 -9.53 -11.09 42.54
N GLY A 266 -9.22 -11.94 43.52
CA GLY A 266 -9.72 -11.86 44.88
C GLY A 266 -9.24 -10.63 45.65
N GLU A 267 -9.71 -10.53 46.88
CA GLU A 267 -9.34 -9.45 47.79
C GLU A 267 -7.93 -9.68 48.33
N LYS A 268 -7.12 -8.62 48.31
CA LYS A 268 -5.79 -8.61 48.94
C LYS A 268 -5.76 -7.67 50.12
N ASP A 269 -4.99 -8.04 51.14
CA ASP A 269 -4.68 -7.19 52.27
C ASP A 269 -3.60 -6.16 51.93
N PHE A 270 -3.24 -5.35 52.91
CA PHE A 270 -2.19 -4.32 52.78
C PHE A 270 -0.78 -4.88 52.60
N LYS A 271 -0.57 -6.20 52.79
CA LYS A 271 0.69 -6.90 52.55
C LYS A 271 0.72 -7.57 51.18
N ASP A 272 -0.30 -7.34 50.35
CA ASP A 272 -0.50 -7.96 49.03
C ASP A 272 -0.83 -9.48 49.11
N GLU A 273 -1.29 -9.95 50.27
CA GLU A 273 -1.73 -11.34 50.49
C GLU A 273 -3.24 -11.47 50.26
N TYR A 274 -3.70 -12.56 49.65
CA TYR A 274 -5.13 -12.76 49.42
C TYR A 274 -5.87 -13.06 50.72
N VAL A 275 -6.78 -12.16 51.11
CA VAL A 275 -7.76 -12.37 52.19
C VAL A 275 -8.84 -13.34 51.73
N LYS A 276 -9.30 -13.15 50.49
CA LYS A 276 -10.27 -14.03 49.83
C LYS A 276 -9.81 -14.24 48.40
N ASP A 277 -9.18 -15.38 48.14
CA ASP A 277 -8.69 -15.73 46.81
C ASP A 277 -9.85 -16.18 45.93
N GLU A 278 -10.19 -15.37 44.94
CA GLU A 278 -11.13 -15.69 43.87
C GLU A 278 -10.33 -15.84 42.59
N TYR A 279 -10.50 -16.97 41.92
CA TYR A 279 -9.72 -17.30 40.72
C TYR A 279 -10.57 -17.88 39.59
N GLN A 280 -10.07 -17.74 38.37
CA GLN A 280 -10.64 -18.35 37.18
C GLN A 280 -9.53 -19.04 36.38
N ASP A 281 -9.76 -20.30 36.02
CA ASP A 281 -8.83 -21.07 35.20
C ASP A 281 -9.23 -20.97 33.71
N ILE A 282 -8.29 -20.61 32.86
CA ILE A 282 -8.46 -20.53 31.41
C ILE A 282 -7.46 -21.43 30.72
N ARG A 283 -7.96 -22.25 29.80
CA ARG A 283 -7.13 -23.10 28.94
C ARG A 283 -7.12 -22.55 27.52
N TYR A 284 -5.96 -22.05 27.07
CA TYR A 284 -5.76 -21.57 25.72
C TYR A 284 -4.85 -22.50 24.93
N VAL A 285 -5.33 -22.98 23.78
CA VAL A 285 -4.56 -23.87 22.90
C VAL A 285 -4.20 -23.09 21.64
N PHE A 286 -2.92 -23.12 21.26
CA PHE A 286 -2.44 -22.41 20.09
C PHE A 286 -1.34 -23.17 19.35
N TRP A 287 -1.12 -22.77 18.09
CA TRP A 287 -0.10 -23.32 17.22
C TRP A 287 0.90 -22.24 16.87
N LEU A 288 2.19 -22.54 17.04
CA LEU A 288 3.26 -21.76 16.45
C LEU A 288 3.69 -22.46 15.17
N LEU A 289 3.33 -21.86 14.04
CA LEU A 289 3.75 -22.32 12.73
C LEU A 289 5.05 -21.63 12.35
N PRO A 290 6.04 -22.38 11.87
CA PRO A 290 7.31 -21.82 11.47
C PRO A 290 7.09 -20.99 10.19
N SER A 291 7.72 -19.82 10.13
CA SER A 291 7.52 -18.84 9.06
C SER A 291 7.75 -19.41 7.65
N TRP A 292 8.68 -20.36 7.49
CA TRP A 292 8.89 -21.06 6.21
C TRP A 292 7.68 -21.83 5.67
N LEU A 293 6.67 -22.21 6.47
CA LEU A 293 5.46 -22.84 5.92
C LEU A 293 4.69 -21.89 5.01
N THR A 294 4.68 -20.60 5.34
CA THR A 294 4.10 -19.57 4.46
C THR A 294 4.90 -19.47 3.16
N ILE A 295 6.24 -19.52 3.25
CA ILE A 295 7.14 -19.53 2.10
C ILE A 295 6.91 -20.79 1.25
N ALA A 296 6.79 -21.96 1.87
CA ALA A 296 6.54 -23.23 1.19
C ALA A 296 5.19 -23.23 0.46
N TRP A 297 4.16 -22.60 1.03
CA TRP A 297 2.87 -22.42 0.37
C TRP A 297 2.99 -21.55 -0.89
N TRP A 298 3.70 -20.42 -0.80
CA TRP A 298 4.00 -19.57 -1.95
C TRP A 298 4.84 -20.26 -3.02
N VAL A 299 5.87 -21.01 -2.61
CA VAL A 299 6.69 -21.82 -3.52
C VAL A 299 5.84 -22.89 -4.21
N GLY A 300 4.93 -23.53 -3.48
CA GLY A 300 3.98 -24.50 -4.01
C GLY A 300 3.06 -23.89 -5.07
N ILE A 301 2.53 -22.69 -4.82
CA ILE A 301 1.72 -21.95 -5.81
C ILE A 301 2.54 -21.62 -7.06
N ILE A 302 3.76 -21.10 -6.89
CA ILE A 302 4.64 -20.76 -8.02
C ILE A 302 4.97 -22.02 -8.84
N PHE A 303 5.24 -23.13 -8.17
CA PHE A 303 5.51 -24.41 -8.80
C PHE A 303 4.28 -24.95 -9.55
N LEU A 304 3.09 -24.83 -8.97
CA LEU A 304 1.83 -25.20 -9.62
C LEU A 304 1.60 -24.36 -10.89
N LEU A 305 1.79 -23.04 -10.82
CA LEU A 305 1.68 -22.14 -11.97
C LEU A 305 2.70 -22.50 -13.07
N PHE A 306 3.92 -22.88 -12.68
CA PHE A 306 4.94 -23.37 -13.61
C PHE A 306 4.51 -24.68 -14.31
N LEU A 307 3.96 -25.64 -13.55
CA LEU A 307 3.43 -26.89 -14.10
C LEU A 307 2.26 -26.65 -15.05
N MET A 308 1.31 -25.78 -14.67
CA MET A 308 0.19 -25.38 -15.52
C MET A 308 0.68 -24.77 -16.83
N ARG A 309 1.69 -23.89 -16.79
CA ARG A 309 2.32 -23.32 -17.99
C ARG A 309 2.94 -24.39 -18.88
N LYS A 310 3.68 -25.33 -18.28
CA LYS A 310 4.31 -26.44 -19.01
C LYS A 310 3.28 -27.35 -19.65
N PHE A 311 2.21 -27.68 -18.94
CA PHE A 311 1.10 -28.46 -19.45
C PHE A 311 0.42 -27.75 -20.63
N TRP A 312 0.14 -26.44 -20.50
CA TRP A 312 -0.47 -25.66 -21.57
C TRP A 312 0.42 -25.58 -22.83
N LEU A 313 1.73 -25.38 -22.65
CA LEU A 313 2.71 -25.44 -23.74
C LEU A 313 2.76 -26.82 -24.40
N TRP A 314 2.74 -27.89 -23.61
CA TRP A 314 2.70 -29.26 -24.12
C TRP A 314 1.42 -29.53 -24.93
N VAL A 315 0.25 -29.07 -24.48
CA VAL A 315 -1.01 -29.17 -25.24
C VAL A 315 -0.88 -28.48 -26.60
N ILE A 316 -0.31 -27.27 -26.65
CA ILE A 316 -0.10 -26.52 -27.90
C ILE A 316 0.87 -27.25 -28.84
N VAL A 317 1.99 -27.76 -28.31
CA VAL A 317 3.00 -28.48 -29.11
C VAL A 317 2.46 -29.82 -29.61
N ARG A 318 1.72 -30.56 -28.80
CA ARG A 318 1.10 -31.84 -29.18
C ARG A 318 0.11 -31.66 -30.32
N GLN A 319 -0.67 -30.57 -30.34
CA GLN A 319 -1.52 -30.25 -31.49
C GLN A 319 -0.73 -30.00 -32.78
N ARG A 320 0.50 -29.46 -32.69
CA ARG A 320 1.36 -29.19 -33.87
C ARG A 320 1.98 -30.46 -34.47
N MET A 321 2.34 -31.44 -33.65
CA MET A 321 3.09 -32.64 -34.07
C MET A 321 2.24 -33.68 -34.82
N ASN A 322 0.91 -33.64 -34.70
CA ASN A 322 0.02 -34.61 -35.35
C ASN A 322 -0.47 -34.19 -36.75
N THR A 323 -0.01 -33.06 -37.29
CA THR A 323 -0.39 -32.62 -38.64
C THR A 323 0.66 -33.11 -39.65
N LYS A 324 0.28 -33.97 -40.58
CA LYS A 324 1.17 -34.35 -41.70
C LYS A 324 1.55 -33.08 -42.48
N THR A 325 2.82 -32.86 -42.76
CA THR A 325 3.29 -31.65 -43.47
C THR A 325 4.03 -32.01 -44.75
N ALA A 326 3.85 -31.18 -45.78
CA ALA A 326 4.66 -31.18 -46.99
C ALA A 326 5.65 -30.00 -46.96
N LYS A 327 6.84 -30.16 -47.53
CA LYS A 327 7.84 -29.08 -47.64
C LYS A 327 7.76 -28.44 -49.03
N HIS A 328 7.75 -27.11 -49.10
CA HIS A 328 7.82 -26.35 -50.36
C HIS A 328 8.95 -25.33 -50.30
N THR A 329 9.91 -25.42 -51.22
CA THR A 329 10.99 -24.44 -51.34
C THR A 329 10.54 -23.26 -52.21
N ILE A 330 10.58 -22.05 -51.64
CA ILE A 330 10.08 -20.83 -52.26
C ILE A 330 10.97 -20.45 -53.44
N ARG A 331 10.35 -20.18 -54.59
CA ARG A 331 11.04 -19.71 -55.80
C ARG A 331 10.95 -18.19 -55.93
N LYS A 332 11.88 -17.60 -56.69
CA LYS A 332 11.92 -16.14 -56.91
C LYS A 332 10.63 -15.67 -57.57
N GLY A 333 9.92 -14.76 -56.90
CA GLY A 333 8.63 -14.21 -57.36
C GLY A 333 7.39 -14.97 -56.89
N GLU A 334 7.54 -16.09 -56.18
CA GLU A 334 6.40 -16.74 -55.52
C GLU A 334 5.93 -15.92 -54.32
N THR A 335 4.60 -15.77 -54.20
CA THR A 335 3.96 -15.16 -53.03
C THR A 335 3.26 -16.23 -52.20
N LEU A 336 2.99 -15.94 -50.93
CA LEU A 336 2.34 -16.90 -50.03
C LEU A 336 1.00 -17.40 -50.59
N THR A 337 0.28 -16.52 -51.30
CA THR A 337 -1.00 -16.83 -51.95
C THR A 337 -0.86 -17.83 -53.10
N ILE A 338 0.23 -17.73 -53.88
CA ILE A 338 0.53 -18.67 -54.96
C ILE A 338 0.82 -20.06 -54.38
N ILE A 339 1.65 -20.13 -53.34
CA ILE A 339 2.02 -21.39 -52.68
C ILE A 339 0.79 -22.03 -52.02
N ALA A 340 -0.03 -21.23 -51.35
CA ALA A 340 -1.30 -21.65 -50.76
C ALA A 340 -2.23 -22.35 -51.77
N ASN A 341 -2.37 -21.76 -52.97
CA ASN A 341 -3.19 -22.33 -54.03
C ASN A 341 -2.61 -23.64 -54.60
N ILE A 342 -1.29 -23.70 -54.83
CA ILE A 342 -0.61 -24.91 -55.34
C ILE A 342 -0.91 -26.11 -54.45
N HIS A 343 -0.89 -25.90 -53.13
CA HIS A 343 -1.09 -26.97 -52.15
C HIS A 343 -2.54 -27.08 -51.66
N ALA A 344 -3.46 -26.29 -52.22
CA ALA A 344 -4.88 -26.23 -51.82
C ALA A 344 -5.09 -26.04 -50.31
N VAL A 345 -4.29 -25.16 -49.70
CA VAL A 345 -4.34 -24.76 -48.29
C VAL A 345 -4.54 -23.25 -48.20
N ASP A 346 -5.22 -22.77 -47.16
CA ASP A 346 -5.38 -21.34 -46.93
C ASP A 346 -4.05 -20.64 -46.57
N ALA A 347 -3.78 -19.49 -47.18
CA ALA A 347 -2.52 -18.74 -47.00
C ALA A 347 -2.31 -18.27 -45.55
N LYS A 348 -3.38 -17.95 -44.82
CA LYS A 348 -3.30 -17.54 -43.39
C LYS A 348 -2.99 -18.75 -42.51
N LYS A 349 -3.50 -19.94 -42.85
CA LYS A 349 -3.11 -21.19 -42.19
C LYS A 349 -1.61 -21.47 -42.40
N ILE A 350 -1.10 -21.33 -43.62
CA ILE A 350 0.34 -21.48 -43.90
C ILE A 350 1.17 -20.42 -43.16
N ALA A 351 0.77 -19.15 -43.19
CA ALA A 351 1.45 -18.08 -42.46
C ALA A 351 1.53 -18.36 -40.96
N LYS A 352 0.38 -18.71 -40.35
CA LYS A 352 0.29 -19.03 -38.93
C LYS A 352 1.09 -20.27 -38.56
N PHE A 353 1.14 -21.27 -39.46
CA PHE A 353 1.90 -22.49 -39.27
C PHE A 353 3.41 -22.25 -39.31
N ASN A 354 3.87 -21.37 -40.21
CA ASN A 354 5.29 -21.00 -40.36
C ASN A 354 5.69 -19.74 -39.56
N LEU A 355 4.81 -19.25 -38.67
CA LEU A 355 5.02 -18.06 -37.84
C LEU A 355 5.37 -16.77 -38.62
N LEU A 356 4.89 -16.64 -39.85
CA LEU A 356 5.12 -15.48 -40.71
C LEU A 356 4.30 -14.28 -40.21
N LYS A 357 4.94 -13.11 -40.09
CA LYS A 357 4.31 -11.83 -39.75
C LYS A 357 3.96 -11.07 -41.03
N TRP A 358 2.85 -10.34 -41.02
CA TRP A 358 2.45 -9.50 -42.14
C TRP A 358 3.31 -8.22 -42.18
N PRO A 359 3.73 -7.71 -43.36
CA PRO A 359 3.55 -8.27 -44.70
C PRO A 359 4.40 -9.52 -44.85
N TYR A 360 3.82 -10.63 -45.34
CA TYR A 360 4.47 -11.93 -45.37
C TYR A 360 5.66 -11.92 -46.35
N ASP A 361 6.82 -11.48 -45.87
CA ASP A 361 8.05 -11.41 -46.64
C ASP A 361 8.60 -12.83 -46.83
N LEU A 362 8.70 -13.25 -48.10
CA LEU A 362 9.20 -14.55 -48.49
C LEU A 362 10.49 -14.37 -49.28
N GLN A 363 11.57 -15.06 -48.89
CA GLN A 363 12.81 -15.05 -49.65
C GLN A 363 12.91 -16.30 -50.54
N ALA A 364 13.46 -16.12 -51.74
CA ALA A 364 13.72 -17.24 -52.62
C ALA A 364 14.76 -18.16 -51.97
N GLY A 365 14.46 -19.46 -51.90
CA GLY A 365 15.27 -20.47 -51.22
C GLY A 365 14.77 -20.88 -49.85
N ASP A 366 13.88 -20.11 -49.22
CA ASP A 366 13.28 -20.49 -47.93
C ASP A 366 12.41 -21.74 -48.08
N VAL A 367 12.39 -22.59 -47.06
CA VAL A 367 11.55 -23.80 -47.03
C VAL A 367 10.34 -23.57 -46.15
N LEU A 368 9.16 -23.65 -46.75
CA LEU A 368 7.88 -23.49 -46.10
C LEU A 368 7.28 -24.86 -45.75
N LEU A 369 6.79 -25.00 -44.51
CA LEU A 369 6.05 -26.18 -44.08
C LEU A 369 4.56 -26.00 -44.35
N ILE A 370 3.99 -26.88 -45.14
CA ILE A 370 2.60 -26.79 -45.55
C ILE A 370 1.80 -27.87 -44.81
N PRO A 371 0.88 -27.49 -43.90
CA PRO A 371 0.05 -28.47 -43.21
C PRO A 371 -0.89 -29.15 -44.21
N ALA A 372 -0.98 -30.48 -44.17
CA ALA A 372 -1.92 -31.26 -44.98
C ALA A 372 -3.34 -31.07 -44.45
N GLY A 373 -3.94 -29.92 -44.77
CA GLY A 373 -5.32 -29.58 -44.46
C GLY A 373 -5.95 -28.95 -45.69
N GLN A 374 -6.82 -29.69 -46.37
CA GLN A 374 -7.55 -29.17 -47.53
C GLN A 374 -8.41 -27.96 -47.12
N MET A 375 -8.58 -27.01 -48.04
CA MET A 375 -9.55 -25.92 -47.92
C MET A 375 -10.93 -26.43 -47.44
N THR A 376 -11.61 -25.65 -46.59
CA THR A 376 -12.96 -25.96 -46.12
C THR A 376 -13.95 -25.95 -47.31
N LYS A 377 -15.14 -26.55 -47.14
CA LYS A 377 -16.17 -26.57 -48.21
C LYS A 377 -16.56 -25.15 -48.68
N GLU A 378 -16.61 -24.20 -47.75
CA GLU A 378 -16.91 -22.79 -48.02
C GLU A 378 -15.77 -22.11 -48.79
N GLU A 379 -14.52 -22.35 -48.40
CA GLU A 379 -13.32 -21.83 -49.08
C GLU A 379 -13.23 -22.37 -50.52
N LYS A 380 -13.53 -23.66 -50.73
CA LYS A 380 -13.60 -24.29 -52.06
C LYS A 380 -14.73 -23.69 -52.92
N ALA A 381 -15.89 -23.40 -52.32
CA ALA A 381 -17.02 -22.79 -53.01
C ALA A 381 -16.72 -21.34 -53.45
N TYR A 382 -16.06 -20.55 -52.60
CA TYR A 382 -15.65 -19.18 -52.94
C TYR A 382 -14.65 -19.14 -54.10
N GLN A 383 -13.69 -20.06 -54.11
CA GLN A 383 -12.70 -20.16 -55.19
C GLN A 383 -13.36 -20.60 -56.51
N LYS A 384 -14.32 -21.53 -56.45
CA LYS A 384 -15.12 -21.96 -57.62
C LYS A 384 -16.03 -20.85 -58.16
N ALA A 385 -16.46 -19.92 -57.31
CA ALA A 385 -17.31 -18.79 -57.68
C ALA A 385 -16.57 -17.62 -58.35
N HIS A 386 -15.23 -17.59 -58.32
CA HIS A 386 -14.40 -16.51 -58.90
C HIS A 386 -13.34 -17.05 -59.88
N PRO A 387 -13.75 -17.62 -61.04
CA PRO A 387 -12.87 -18.29 -61.99
C PRO A 387 -11.82 -17.37 -62.67
N GLU A 388 -12.06 -16.06 -62.71
CA GLU A 388 -11.13 -15.04 -63.21
C GLU A 388 -9.82 -14.94 -62.40
N LEU A 389 -9.84 -15.35 -61.12
CA LEU A 389 -8.65 -15.46 -60.28
C LEU A 389 -7.82 -16.71 -60.65
N GLN A 390 -8.44 -17.75 -61.20
CA GLN A 390 -7.77 -18.96 -61.66
C GLN A 390 -7.13 -18.79 -63.04
N THR A 391 -7.80 -18.10 -63.98
CA THR A 391 -7.25 -17.86 -65.33
C THR A 391 -6.04 -16.93 -65.29
N ARG A 392 -6.10 -15.83 -64.53
CA ARG A 392 -4.94 -14.94 -64.31
C ARG A 392 -3.78 -15.66 -63.63
N HIS A 393 -4.07 -16.65 -62.79
CA HIS A 393 -3.07 -17.43 -62.08
C HIS A 393 -2.37 -18.47 -62.96
N LEU A 394 -3.08 -19.10 -63.91
CA LEU A 394 -2.52 -20.04 -64.88
C LEU A 394 -1.57 -19.36 -65.88
N ASP A 395 -1.90 -18.14 -66.33
CA ASP A 395 -1.03 -17.33 -67.19
C ASP A 395 0.21 -16.81 -66.43
N LEU A 396 0.09 -16.53 -65.13
CA LEU A 396 1.23 -16.16 -64.28
C LEU A 396 2.11 -17.38 -63.91
N LEU A 397 1.53 -18.58 -63.79
CA LEU A 397 2.24 -19.84 -63.54
C LEU A 397 3.04 -20.32 -64.75
N SER A 398 2.52 -20.15 -65.98
CA SER A 398 3.25 -20.44 -67.21
C SER A 398 4.41 -19.45 -67.44
N ALA A 399 4.18 -18.16 -67.17
CA ALA A 399 5.21 -17.12 -67.28
C ALA A 399 6.28 -17.21 -66.17
N SER A 400 5.90 -17.64 -64.96
CA SER A 400 6.82 -17.95 -63.86
C SER A 400 7.71 -19.15 -64.18
N LYS A 401 7.16 -20.23 -64.75
CA LYS A 401 7.93 -21.39 -65.22
C LYS A 401 8.96 -21.03 -66.31
N GLN A 402 8.73 -19.93 -67.04
CA GLN A 402 9.61 -19.43 -68.10
C GLN A 402 10.56 -18.30 -67.64
N GLY A 403 10.53 -17.89 -66.37
CA GLY A 403 11.48 -16.91 -65.80
C GLY A 403 11.24 -15.45 -66.22
N ILE A 404 10.06 -15.11 -66.72
CA ILE A 404 9.74 -13.75 -67.20
C ILE A 404 9.48 -12.81 -66.02
N LEU A 405 10.12 -11.62 -66.02
CA LEU A 405 9.92 -10.58 -65.01
C LEU A 405 8.52 -9.95 -65.15
N MET A 406 7.80 -9.75 -64.04
CA MET A 406 6.42 -9.22 -64.00
C MET A 406 6.22 -7.91 -64.77
N GLY A 407 7.25 -7.07 -64.91
CA GLY A 407 7.19 -5.84 -65.69
C GLY A 407 7.04 -6.05 -67.21
N GLN A 408 7.41 -7.23 -67.74
CA GLN A 408 7.29 -7.55 -69.17
C GLN A 408 5.92 -8.14 -69.52
N LEU A 409 5.22 -8.77 -68.57
CA LEU A 409 3.89 -9.35 -68.78
C LEU A 409 2.78 -8.30 -68.86
N GLN A 410 2.97 -7.13 -68.25
CA GLN A 410 1.99 -6.03 -68.28
C GLN A 410 1.78 -5.44 -69.68
N ASN A 411 2.75 -5.55 -70.59
CA ASN A 411 2.65 -5.02 -71.95
C ASN A 411 1.96 -5.97 -72.94
N LEU A 412 1.79 -7.25 -72.61
CA LEU A 412 1.18 -8.27 -73.48
C LEU A 412 -0.35 -8.25 -73.48
N PHE A 413 -0.98 -7.66 -72.45
CA PHE A 413 -2.44 -7.66 -72.27
C PHE A 413 -3.09 -6.28 -72.51
N ARG A 414 -2.45 -5.45 -73.35
CA ARG A 414 -2.96 -4.14 -73.74
C ARG A 414 -4.24 -4.28 -74.57
N ARG A 415 -5.34 -3.66 -74.13
CA ARG A 415 -6.59 -3.58 -74.93
C ARG A 415 -6.34 -2.74 -76.21
N PRO A 416 -6.87 -3.14 -77.38
CA PRO A 416 -6.80 -2.30 -78.58
C PRO A 416 -7.52 -0.96 -78.32
N GLY A 417 -6.82 0.17 -78.51
CA GLY A 417 -7.39 1.52 -78.37
C GLY A 417 -6.97 2.33 -77.12
N ALA A 418 -6.18 1.79 -76.20
CA ALA A 418 -5.60 2.61 -75.13
C ALA A 418 -4.47 3.51 -75.69
N PRO A 419 -4.41 4.83 -75.40
CA PRO A 419 -3.44 5.75 -76.01
C PRO A 419 -2.00 5.32 -75.74
N ALA A 420 -1.14 5.48 -76.74
CA ALA A 420 0.31 5.27 -76.66
C ALA A 420 0.90 6.02 -75.46
N ARG A 421 1.37 5.29 -74.43
CA ARG A 421 2.37 5.88 -73.55
C ARG A 421 3.60 6.16 -74.41
N HIS A 422 3.97 7.43 -74.50
CA HIS A 422 5.25 7.86 -75.05
C HIS A 422 6.40 7.05 -74.42
N PRO A 423 7.45 6.71 -75.20
CA PRO A 423 8.58 5.97 -74.68
C PRO A 423 9.27 6.80 -73.60
N GLY A 424 9.34 6.26 -72.37
CA GLY A 424 10.28 6.77 -71.37
C GLY A 424 11.71 6.64 -71.93
N PRO A 425 12.60 7.61 -71.65
CA PRO A 425 13.84 7.75 -72.39
C PRO A 425 14.75 6.55 -72.17
N THR A 426 15.10 5.87 -73.26
CA THR A 426 16.26 4.99 -73.30
C THR A 426 17.52 5.86 -73.33
N GLY A 427 18.27 5.85 -72.23
CA GLY A 427 19.72 6.03 -72.25
C GLY A 427 20.28 7.38 -71.80
N ARG A 428 21.27 7.25 -70.90
CA ARG A 428 22.37 8.17 -70.57
C ARG A 428 22.04 9.40 -69.69
N ARG A 429 22.83 9.52 -68.61
CA ARG A 429 23.11 10.80 -67.92
C ARG A 429 23.59 11.83 -68.95
N PRO A 430 23.19 13.10 -68.80
CA PRO A 430 24.20 14.14 -68.63
C PRO A 430 23.85 15.19 -67.56
N SER A 431 24.85 16.01 -67.32
CA SER A 431 25.07 17.09 -66.37
C SER A 431 24.02 18.21 -66.28
N SER A 432 24.13 18.95 -65.17
CA SER A 432 23.74 20.36 -64.97
C SER A 432 23.50 21.15 -66.26
N ASP A 433 22.36 21.84 -66.38
CA ASP A 433 22.21 23.25 -66.01
C ASP A 433 20.78 23.73 -66.31
N SER A 434 20.39 24.80 -65.62
CA SER A 434 19.38 25.83 -65.94
C SER A 434 18.13 25.55 -66.83
N GLY A 435 16.98 26.05 -66.35
CA GLY A 435 15.97 26.67 -67.21
C GLY A 435 14.66 25.91 -67.38
N SER A 436 13.63 26.28 -66.60
CA SER A 436 12.23 26.00 -66.94
C SER A 436 11.85 26.61 -68.30
N PRO A 437 10.94 25.97 -69.03
CA PRO A 437 9.65 26.61 -69.31
C PRO A 437 8.49 25.75 -68.82
N GLY A 438 7.51 26.43 -68.21
CA GLY A 438 6.33 25.86 -67.57
C GLY A 438 5.22 25.34 -68.52
N PRO A 439 3.96 25.24 -68.04
CA PRO A 439 3.14 24.03 -68.18
C PRO A 439 1.95 24.16 -69.14
N ARG A 440 1.24 23.04 -69.38
CA ARG A 440 -0.12 23.05 -69.98
C ARG A 440 -1.11 22.10 -69.26
N PHE A 441 -1.93 22.73 -68.40
CA PHE A 441 -3.33 22.44 -68.00
C PHE A 441 -3.63 21.16 -67.18
N ARG A 442 -4.50 21.12 -66.15
CA ARG A 442 -5.57 22.04 -65.65
C ARG A 442 -5.71 21.89 -64.12
N LEU A 443 -5.74 23.00 -63.38
CA LEU A 443 -6.02 23.07 -61.94
C LEU A 443 -7.52 22.88 -61.66
N GLY A 444 -7.86 21.96 -60.76
CA GLY A 444 -9.09 22.05 -59.98
C GLY A 444 -8.92 23.11 -58.89
N GLY A 445 -9.92 23.98 -58.72
CA GLY A 445 -9.84 25.20 -57.93
C GLY A 445 -9.35 25.02 -56.49
N ARG A 446 -8.48 25.94 -56.08
CA ARG A 446 -8.02 26.19 -54.72
C ARG A 446 -9.19 26.80 -53.94
N ASN A 447 -9.79 26.04 -53.03
CA ASN A 447 -10.64 26.58 -51.98
C ASN A 447 -9.96 26.35 -50.63
N ASP A 448 -9.81 27.46 -49.92
CA ASP A 448 -9.19 27.56 -48.61
C ASP A 448 -9.98 26.79 -47.54
N GLY A 449 -9.25 26.10 -46.66
CA GLY A 449 -9.78 25.41 -45.47
C GLY A 449 -9.50 23.89 -45.48
N ASP A 450 -8.56 23.48 -44.64
CA ASP A 450 -8.35 22.12 -44.09
C ASP A 450 -7.45 21.07 -44.78
N LYS A 451 -6.85 21.27 -45.95
CA LYS A 451 -5.89 20.28 -46.51
C LYS A 451 -4.73 20.88 -47.31
N ALA A 452 -3.87 21.66 -46.66
CA ALA A 452 -2.60 22.07 -47.25
C ALA A 452 -1.68 20.84 -47.47
N GLY A 453 -1.23 20.62 -48.71
CA GLY A 453 -0.29 19.56 -49.06
C GLY A 453 -0.90 18.20 -49.39
N LEU A 454 -2.21 18.11 -49.69
CA LEU A 454 -2.85 16.87 -50.15
C LEU A 454 -3.52 17.08 -51.52
N GLU A 455 -3.22 16.22 -52.48
CA GLU A 455 -3.84 16.20 -53.81
C GLU A 455 -4.84 15.04 -53.93
N PRO A 456 -6.04 15.27 -54.48
CA PRO A 456 -6.96 14.20 -54.81
C PRO A 456 -6.55 13.49 -56.11
N VAL A 457 -6.57 12.16 -56.08
CA VAL A 457 -6.36 11.27 -57.22
C VAL A 457 -7.57 10.38 -57.39
N ILE A 458 -8.09 10.31 -58.61
CA ILE A 458 -9.18 9.41 -58.97
C ILE A 458 -8.58 8.05 -59.32
N ILE A 459 -9.04 7.02 -58.63
CA ILE A 459 -8.58 5.64 -58.78
C ILE A 459 -9.12 5.04 -60.07
N GLU A 460 -8.25 4.41 -60.84
CA GLU A 460 -8.64 3.68 -62.03
C GLU A 460 -8.83 2.18 -61.74
N ALA A 461 -9.52 1.49 -62.65
CA ALA A 461 -9.77 0.06 -62.51
C ALA A 461 -8.45 -0.73 -62.51
N GLY A 462 -8.05 -1.25 -61.34
CA GLY A 462 -6.83 -2.03 -61.16
C GLY A 462 -5.83 -1.42 -60.18
N ASP A 463 -6.04 -0.17 -59.75
CA ASP A 463 -5.23 0.44 -58.73
C ASP A 463 -5.40 -0.25 -57.38
N THR A 464 -4.27 -0.38 -56.68
CA THR A 464 -4.21 -0.89 -55.30
C THR A 464 -3.62 0.17 -54.41
N VAL A 465 -3.85 0.06 -53.10
CA VAL A 465 -3.26 1.01 -52.14
C VAL A 465 -1.72 1.04 -52.25
N LYS A 466 -1.11 -0.07 -52.67
CA LYS A 466 0.33 -0.14 -52.92
C LYS A 466 0.75 0.68 -54.14
N THR A 467 0.06 0.57 -55.27
CA THR A 467 0.42 1.30 -56.50
C THR A 467 0.19 2.81 -56.36
N VAL A 468 -0.85 3.21 -55.63
CA VAL A 468 -1.12 4.63 -55.32
C VAL A 468 -0.07 5.19 -54.37
N ALA A 469 0.36 4.42 -53.38
CA ALA A 469 1.42 4.84 -52.45
C ALA A 469 2.78 4.98 -53.14
N GLU A 470 3.12 4.06 -54.04
CA GLU A 470 4.33 4.16 -54.89
C GLU A 470 4.28 5.38 -55.80
N PHE A 471 3.12 5.69 -56.39
CA PHE A 471 2.94 6.90 -57.19
C PHE A 471 3.16 8.19 -56.37
N ALA A 472 2.66 8.21 -55.14
CA ALA A 472 2.82 9.33 -54.22
C ALA A 472 4.17 9.34 -53.47
N GLY A 473 5.05 8.36 -53.70
CA GLY A 473 6.35 8.26 -53.01
C GLY A 473 6.26 8.00 -51.50
N VAL A 474 5.16 7.43 -51.00
CA VAL A 474 4.92 7.16 -49.57
C VAL A 474 4.60 5.68 -49.31
N THR A 475 4.46 5.30 -48.03
CA THR A 475 4.13 3.91 -47.67
C THR A 475 2.63 3.62 -47.82
N PRO A 476 2.21 2.37 -48.12
CA PRO A 476 0.80 2.00 -48.17
C PRO A 476 0.04 2.31 -46.88
N GLN A 477 0.68 2.17 -45.72
CA GLN A 477 0.11 2.50 -44.41
C GLN A 477 -0.24 3.99 -44.31
N THR A 478 0.60 4.86 -44.88
CA THR A 478 0.34 6.30 -44.95
C THR A 478 -0.95 6.58 -45.72
N ILE A 479 -1.14 5.98 -46.89
CA ILE A 479 -2.36 6.14 -47.70
C ILE A 479 -3.61 5.59 -46.99
N ILE A 480 -3.49 4.43 -46.33
CA ILE A 480 -4.58 3.81 -45.54
C ILE A 480 -5.00 4.73 -44.40
N ALA A 481 -4.04 5.20 -43.61
CA ALA A 481 -4.30 6.05 -42.47
C ALA A 481 -4.88 7.41 -42.90
N LEU A 482 -4.30 8.01 -43.93
CA LEU A 482 -4.72 9.31 -44.47
C LEU A 482 -6.16 9.28 -44.99
N ASN A 483 -6.54 8.22 -45.68
CA ASN A 483 -7.88 8.07 -46.28
C ASN A 483 -8.83 7.19 -45.44
N LYS A 484 -8.42 6.85 -44.21
CA LYS A 484 -9.18 6.03 -43.25
C LYS A 484 -9.78 4.77 -43.88
N LEU A 485 -9.01 4.10 -44.73
CA LEU A 485 -9.49 2.90 -45.43
C LEU A 485 -9.72 1.77 -44.42
N LYS A 486 -10.82 1.03 -44.58
CA LYS A 486 -11.14 -0.14 -43.75
C LYS A 486 -10.74 -1.42 -44.47
N TRP A 487 -10.27 -2.40 -43.72
CA TRP A 487 -9.96 -3.73 -44.25
C TRP A 487 -11.22 -4.31 -44.93
N PRO A 488 -11.15 -4.87 -46.16
CA PRO A 488 -9.99 -5.35 -46.90
C PRO A 488 -9.25 -4.32 -47.79
N TYR A 489 -9.41 -3.02 -47.53
CA TYR A 489 -8.71 -1.91 -48.21
C TYR A 489 -8.86 -1.93 -49.75
N LYS A 490 -10.01 -2.41 -50.24
CA LYS A 490 -10.34 -2.43 -51.67
C LYS A 490 -10.58 -1.01 -52.17
N LEU A 491 -9.94 -0.66 -53.28
CA LEU A 491 -10.19 0.58 -54.02
C LEU A 491 -11.16 0.30 -55.16
N ARG A 492 -12.06 1.26 -55.43
CA ARG A 492 -13.03 1.19 -56.54
C ARG A 492 -12.62 2.16 -57.64
N ALA A 493 -12.81 1.78 -58.90
CA ALA A 493 -12.59 2.71 -60.01
C ALA A 493 -13.56 3.91 -59.89
N GLY A 494 -13.06 5.13 -60.11
CA GLY A 494 -13.77 6.39 -59.88
C GLY A 494 -13.75 6.87 -58.43
N GLN A 495 -13.16 6.11 -57.48
CA GLN A 495 -13.02 6.53 -56.09
C GLN A 495 -11.94 7.61 -55.99
N GLU A 496 -12.20 8.68 -55.25
CA GLU A 496 -11.22 9.72 -54.98
C GLU A 496 -10.40 9.37 -53.73
N LEU A 497 -9.08 9.47 -53.83
CA LEU A 497 -8.12 9.27 -52.74
C LEU A 497 -7.22 10.49 -52.60
N PHE A 498 -7.00 10.94 -51.37
CA PHE A 498 -6.05 12.00 -51.08
C PHE A 498 -4.65 11.41 -50.93
N ILE A 499 -3.68 11.98 -51.65
CA ILE A 499 -2.26 11.68 -51.51
C ILE A 499 -1.52 12.93 -51.04
N PRO A 500 -0.41 12.81 -50.30
CA PRO A 500 0.42 13.96 -49.97
C PRO A 500 1.17 14.49 -51.20
N VAL A 501 1.15 15.81 -51.40
CA VAL A 501 1.93 16.51 -52.43
C VAL A 501 3.32 16.75 -51.87
N ALA A 502 4.35 16.23 -52.55
CA ALA A 502 5.72 16.51 -52.18
C ALA A 502 6.12 17.90 -52.70
N ASP A 503 6.25 18.89 -51.82
CA ASP A 503 6.94 20.14 -52.15
C ASP A 503 8.43 19.85 -52.38
N ILE A 504 8.85 19.80 -53.64
CA ILE A 504 10.25 19.73 -54.03
C ILE A 504 10.81 21.16 -54.11
N SER A 505 11.00 21.80 -52.95
CA SER A 505 11.83 23.00 -52.84
C SER A 505 12.40 23.17 -51.44
N GLY A 506 13.70 22.86 -51.32
CA GLY A 506 14.68 23.50 -50.43
C GLY A 506 14.32 23.72 -48.94
N SER A 507 14.97 22.97 -48.06
CA SER A 507 16.03 23.51 -47.18
C SER A 507 16.37 22.52 -46.05
N LYS A 508 17.57 21.95 -46.17
CA LYS A 508 18.61 21.82 -45.15
C LYS A 508 18.19 21.82 -43.66
N ASN A 509 18.48 20.67 -43.03
CA ASN A 509 19.24 20.52 -41.79
C ASN A 509 19.20 21.65 -40.74
N SER A 510 18.67 21.32 -39.56
CA SER A 510 19.29 21.73 -38.30
C SER A 510 19.06 20.67 -37.21
N ASN A 511 20.14 19.98 -36.90
CA ASN A 511 20.42 19.31 -35.62
C ASN A 511 20.17 20.25 -34.43
N ILE A 512 19.93 19.71 -33.23
CA ILE A 512 20.81 19.87 -32.04
C ILE A 512 20.15 19.35 -30.75
N SER A 513 20.85 18.37 -30.16
CA SER A 513 21.14 18.12 -28.74
C SER A 513 20.07 17.82 -27.67
N LYS A 514 20.29 16.64 -27.05
CA LYS A 514 20.56 16.38 -25.61
C LYS A 514 19.79 17.20 -24.55
N SER A 515 19.19 16.49 -23.59
CA SER A 515 19.70 16.52 -22.20
C SER A 515 19.23 15.32 -21.36
N LYS A 516 20.06 15.01 -20.37
CA LYS A 516 19.92 14.03 -19.30
C LYS A 516 18.86 14.44 -18.25
N SER A 517 18.65 13.47 -17.34
CA SER A 517 18.59 13.57 -15.86
C SER A 517 17.24 13.65 -15.15
N ALA A 518 16.95 12.54 -14.46
CA ALA A 518 16.83 12.39 -13.01
C ALA A 518 15.60 12.94 -12.26
N THR A 519 14.95 12.02 -11.54
CA THR A 519 14.68 12.02 -10.09
C THR A 519 14.32 13.36 -9.42
N ALA A 520 13.11 13.45 -8.84
CA ALA A 520 12.89 13.47 -7.39
C ALA A 520 11.54 14.10 -6.98
N GLN A 521 10.92 13.43 -6.02
CA GLN A 521 10.18 13.95 -4.85
C GLN A 521 8.92 14.84 -4.97
N LYS A 522 7.89 14.30 -4.33
CA LYS A 522 6.98 14.91 -3.32
C LYS A 522 6.29 16.22 -3.70
N SER A 523 4.97 16.20 -3.68
CA SER A 523 4.24 16.64 -2.48
C SER A 523 2.73 16.39 -2.60
N SER A 524 2.20 15.83 -1.52
CA SER A 524 0.83 15.90 -1.07
C SER A 524 0.40 17.35 -0.86
N GLY A 525 -0.82 17.69 -1.27
CA GLY A 525 -1.45 18.98 -1.01
C GLY A 525 -2.95 18.94 -1.30
N THR A 526 -3.70 18.45 -0.31
CA THR A 526 -5.14 18.67 -0.13
C THR A 526 -5.44 20.16 0.01
N SER A 527 -6.53 20.65 -0.60
CA SER A 527 -7.58 21.47 0.06
C SER A 527 -8.51 22.17 -0.94
N ARG A 528 -9.83 21.91 -0.80
CA ARG A 528 -11.03 22.79 -0.87
C ARG A 528 -11.08 23.90 -1.96
N LEU A 529 -12.18 24.19 -2.66
CA LEU A 529 -13.52 24.59 -2.19
C LEU A 529 -14.45 24.89 -3.40
N ALA A 530 -15.75 24.73 -3.18
CA ALA A 530 -16.90 25.48 -3.73
C ALA A 530 -17.29 25.43 -5.23
N GLY A 531 -18.54 24.98 -5.47
CA GLY A 531 -19.57 25.85 -6.05
C GLY A 531 -20.28 25.39 -7.33
N SER A 532 -21.62 25.35 -7.26
CA SER A 532 -22.61 25.29 -8.37
C SER A 532 -22.69 23.95 -9.11
N LYS A 533 -23.78 23.18 -9.11
CA LYS A 533 -25.21 23.51 -9.19
C LYS A 533 -26.05 22.34 -8.68
#